data_AF-A0A4Y2VGU1-F1
#
_entry.id   AF-A0A4Y2VGU1-F1
#
_cell.length_a   1.000
_cell.length_b   1.000
_cell.length_c   1.000
_cell.angle_alpha   90.00
_cell.angle_beta   90.00
_cell.angle_gamma   90.00
#
_symmetry.space_group_name_H-M   'P 1'
#
loop_
_entity.id
_entity.type
_entity.pdbx_description
1 polymer ?
#
loop_
_entity_poly.entity_id
_entity_poly.type
_entity_poly.pdbx_seq_one_letter_code
_entity_poly.pdbx_strand_id
1 'polypeptide(L)'
;MLIGRVQALLELRLSHGIIQTHFKTKVIAILSYINRIMNSKLGSTENDSKPIKNGRQSKLKVSDLQKLDKMASKPDPPTQESMAKALNLSQQAVSYQLKHTLKKKCHEKT
;
A
#
# COMPACT_ATOMS: atom_id res chain seq x y z
N MET A 1 45.95 43.00 -9.91
CA MET A 1 44.87 42.35 -9.12
C MET A 1 44.22 41.23 -9.95
N LEU A 2 44.97 40.15 -10.24
CA LEU A 2 44.56 39.06 -11.13
C LEU A 2 44.33 37.75 -10.35
N ILE A 3 45.16 37.52 -9.32
CA ILE A 3 45.14 36.33 -8.45
C ILE A 3 43.78 36.13 -7.75
N GLY A 4 43.19 37.20 -7.18
CA GLY A 4 41.88 37.10 -6.52
C GLY A 4 40.73 36.73 -7.47
N ARG A 5 40.81 37.09 -8.76
CA ARG A 5 39.79 36.74 -9.75
C ARG A 5 39.89 35.28 -10.19
N VAL A 6 41.11 34.78 -10.37
CA VAL A 6 41.36 33.38 -10.71
C VAL A 6 40.94 32.46 -9.56
N GLN A 7 41.21 32.86 -8.31
CA GLN A 7 40.78 32.12 -7.13
C GLN A 7 39.26 32.07 -6.98
N ALA A 8 38.56 33.19 -7.16
CA ALA A 8 37.09 33.23 -7.12
C ALA A 8 36.44 32.35 -8.21
N LEU A 9 37.02 32.32 -9.42
CA LEU A 9 36.53 31.50 -10.51
C LEU A 9 36.72 29.99 -10.24
N LEU A 10 37.82 29.62 -9.59
CA LEU A 10 38.11 28.24 -9.22
C LEU A 10 37.15 27.73 -8.13
N GLU A 11 36.91 28.52 -7.08
CA GLU A 11 35.95 28.18 -6.02
C GLU A 11 34.50 28.10 -6.55
N LEU A 12 34.13 28.97 -7.48
CA LEU A 12 32.82 28.93 -8.14
C LEU A 12 32.64 27.65 -8.98
N ARG A 13 33.67 27.22 -9.71
CA ARG A 13 33.61 25.96 -10.49
C ARG A 13 33.53 24.73 -9.61
N LEU A 14 34.30 24.69 -8.51
CA LEU A 14 34.31 23.57 -7.58
C LEU A 14 32.98 23.44 -6.84
N SER A 15 32.43 24.55 -6.34
CA SER A 15 31.12 24.56 -5.66
C SER A 15 29.99 24.16 -6.61
N HIS A 16 30.00 24.67 -7.85
CA HIS A 16 29.02 24.31 -8.86
C HIS A 16 29.02 22.82 -9.20
N GLY A 17 30.21 22.21 -9.38
CA GLY A 17 30.33 20.77 -9.64
C GLY A 17 29.83 19.90 -8.47
N ILE A 18 30.10 20.31 -7.24
CA ILE A 18 29.63 19.61 -6.02
C ILE A 18 28.10 19.71 -5.90
N ILE A 19 27.52 20.88 -6.10
CA ILE A 19 26.06 21.08 -6.04
C ILE A 19 25.36 20.29 -7.15
N GLN A 20 25.90 20.31 -8.37
CA GLN A 20 25.33 19.62 -9.52
C GLN A 20 25.34 18.10 -9.33
N THR A 21 26.43 17.55 -8.81
CA THR A 21 26.54 16.11 -8.53
C THR A 21 25.61 15.67 -7.41
N HIS A 22 25.52 16.41 -6.31
CA HIS A 22 24.58 16.10 -5.23
C HIS A 22 23.12 16.16 -5.69
N PHE A 23 22.75 17.14 -6.52
CA PHE A 23 21.39 17.22 -7.08
C PHE A 23 21.11 16.05 -8.03
N LYS A 24 22.04 15.75 -8.94
CA LYS A 24 21.92 14.65 -9.91
C LYS A 24 21.79 13.28 -9.22
N THR A 25 22.60 13.02 -8.20
CA THR A 25 22.53 11.77 -7.41
C THR A 25 21.21 11.66 -6.65
N LYS A 26 20.72 12.75 -6.04
CA LYS A 26 19.42 12.76 -5.35
C LYS A 26 18.25 12.54 -6.32
N VAL A 27 18.27 13.17 -7.49
CA VAL A 27 17.23 12.99 -8.53
C VAL A 27 17.20 11.56 -9.05
N ILE A 28 18.37 10.97 -9.33
CA ILE A 28 18.47 9.57 -9.79
C ILE A 28 17.98 8.60 -8.71
N ALA A 29 18.32 8.82 -7.44
CA ALA A 29 17.86 8.00 -6.33
C ALA A 29 16.32 8.06 -6.18
N ILE A 30 15.73 9.24 -6.28
CA ILE A 30 14.27 9.44 -6.24
C ILE A 30 13.60 8.74 -7.42
N LEU A 31 14.13 8.91 -8.64
CA LEU A 31 13.60 8.27 -9.85
C LEU A 31 13.67 6.73 -9.75
N SER A 32 14.78 6.20 -9.23
CA SER A 32 14.94 4.77 -8.96
C SER A 32 13.95 4.26 -7.92
N TYR A 33 13.66 5.03 -6.87
CA TYR A 33 12.69 4.67 -5.85
C TYR A 33 11.25 4.64 -6.40
N ILE A 34 10.88 5.64 -7.21
CA ILE A 34 9.57 5.69 -7.89
C ILE A 34 9.41 4.51 -8.85
N ASN A 35 10.43 4.22 -9.66
CA ASN A 35 10.42 3.07 -10.57
C ASN A 35 10.33 1.75 -9.82
N ARG A 36 11.04 1.59 -8.69
CA ARG A 36 10.92 0.42 -7.83
C ARG A 36 9.51 0.27 -7.26
N ILE A 37 8.87 1.35 -6.80
CA ILE A 37 7.49 1.30 -6.31
C ILE A 37 6.52 0.91 -7.42
N MET A 38 6.62 1.54 -8.59
CA MET A 38 5.74 1.25 -9.73
C MET A 38 5.88 -0.18 -10.23
N ASN A 39 7.11 -0.66 -10.37
CA ASN A 39 7.37 -2.02 -10.83
C ASN A 39 7.09 -3.07 -9.75
N SER A 40 7.23 -2.73 -8.46
CA SER A 40 6.86 -3.63 -7.36
C SER A 40 5.34 -3.82 -7.22
N LYS A 41 4.53 -2.84 -7.66
CA LYS A 41 3.07 -2.98 -7.75
C LYS A 41 2.59 -3.80 -8.95
N LEU A 42 3.44 -4.01 -9.97
CA LEU A 42 3.07 -4.78 -11.16
C LEU A 42 3.40 -6.28 -11.04
N GLY A 43 4.26 -6.67 -10.09
CA GLY A 43 4.65 -8.07 -9.84
C GLY A 43 4.04 -8.70 -8.57
N SER A 44 3.40 -7.93 -7.69
CA SER A 44 2.84 -8.47 -6.43
C SER A 44 1.32 -8.64 -6.49
N THR A 45 0.87 -9.37 -7.51
CA THR A 45 -0.33 -10.22 -7.37
C THR A 45 0.04 -11.69 -7.49
N GLU A 46 1.29 -12.07 -7.28
CA GLU A 46 1.63 -13.46 -6.95
C GLU A 46 1.29 -13.68 -5.48
N ASN A 47 0.01 -14.01 -5.29
CA ASN A 47 -0.45 -14.61 -4.06
C ASN A 47 0.23 -15.98 -3.95
N ASP A 48 1.30 -16.09 -3.16
CA ASP A 48 1.75 -17.37 -2.59
C ASP A 48 0.70 -18.00 -1.66
N SER A 49 -0.43 -17.30 -1.46
CA SER A 49 -1.66 -17.98 -1.09
C SER A 49 -2.06 -18.86 -2.26
N LYS A 50 -1.83 -20.18 -2.11
CA LYS A 50 -2.55 -21.22 -2.86
C LYS A 50 -3.93 -20.67 -3.19
N PRO A 51 -4.41 -20.74 -4.45
CA PRO A 51 -5.76 -20.30 -4.77
C PRO A 51 -6.63 -20.92 -3.71
N ILE A 52 -7.33 -20.06 -2.95
CA ILE A 52 -8.40 -20.51 -2.08
C ILE A 52 -9.31 -21.21 -3.07
N LYS A 53 -9.17 -22.54 -3.15
CA LYS A 53 -10.05 -23.36 -3.94
C LYS A 53 -11.40 -22.90 -3.44
N ASN A 54 -12.26 -22.41 -4.32
CA ASN A 54 -13.66 -22.21 -4.04
C ASN A 54 -14.30 -23.61 -3.84
N GLY A 55 -13.71 -24.42 -2.96
CA GLY A 55 -14.28 -25.63 -2.43
C GLY A 55 -15.41 -25.14 -1.56
N ARG A 56 -16.62 -25.30 -2.09
CA ARG A 56 -17.92 -25.15 -1.42
C ARG A 56 -17.79 -24.23 -0.20
N GLN A 57 -17.60 -22.92 -0.43
CA GLN A 57 -17.74 -21.94 0.66
C GLN A 57 -19.08 -22.27 1.30
N SER A 58 -19.06 -22.72 2.55
CA SER A 58 -20.28 -22.97 3.30
C SER A 58 -21.06 -21.66 3.20
N LYS A 59 -22.17 -21.71 2.46
CA LYS A 59 -22.94 -20.54 2.09
C LYS A 59 -23.28 -19.81 3.38
N LEU A 60 -22.57 -18.72 3.65
CA LEU A 60 -22.70 -17.95 4.87
C LEU A 60 -24.16 -17.51 4.91
N LYS A 61 -24.87 -17.81 6.00
CA LYS A 61 -26.30 -17.48 6.07
C LYS A 61 -26.42 -15.97 5.92
N VAL A 62 -27.45 -15.51 5.21
CA VAL A 62 -27.71 -14.08 5.00
C VAL A 62 -27.81 -13.35 6.34
N SER A 63 -28.33 -14.00 7.37
CA SER A 63 -28.37 -13.50 8.75
C SER A 63 -26.99 -13.20 9.34
N ASP A 64 -26.00 -14.05 9.06
CA ASP A 64 -24.65 -13.93 9.61
C ASP A 64 -23.88 -12.84 8.87
N LEU A 65 -24.13 -12.67 7.57
CA LEU A 65 -23.65 -11.53 6.79
C LEU A 65 -24.19 -10.21 7.32
N GLN A 66 -25.50 -10.15 7.61
CA GLN A 66 -26.12 -8.93 8.14
C GLN A 66 -25.57 -8.59 9.54
N LYS A 67 -25.33 -9.58 10.40
CA LYS A 67 -24.68 -9.37 11.69
C LYS A 67 -23.24 -8.90 11.55
N LEU A 68 -22.49 -9.45 10.59
CA LEU A 68 -21.12 -9.06 10.31
C LEU A 68 -21.03 -7.60 9.84
N ASP A 69 -21.89 -7.17 8.92
CA ASP A 69 -21.92 -5.78 8.45
C ASP A 69 -22.30 -4.81 9.57
N LYS A 70 -23.22 -5.20 10.47
CA LYS A 70 -23.55 -4.43 11.68
C LYS A 70 -22.37 -4.30 12.64
N MET A 71 -21.58 -5.35 12.85
CA MET A 71 -20.38 -5.29 13.70
C MET A 71 -19.29 -4.43 13.07
N ALA A 72 -19.09 -4.54 11.76
CA ALA A 72 -18.07 -3.81 11.01
C ALA A 72 -18.42 -2.32 10.79
N SER A 73 -19.70 -1.96 10.82
CA SER A 73 -20.17 -0.58 10.66
C SER A 73 -20.19 0.22 11.97
N LYS A 74 -19.73 -0.36 13.09
CA LYS A 74 -19.56 0.37 14.36
C LYS A 74 -18.37 1.35 14.26
N PRO A 75 -18.38 2.46 15.01
CA PRO A 75 -17.25 3.41 15.06
C PRO A 75 -15.93 2.72 15.46
N ASP A 76 -16.00 1.83 16.46
CA ASP A 76 -14.90 0.97 16.90
C ASP A 76 -15.27 -0.50 16.67
N PRO A 77 -15.03 -1.04 15.47
CA PRO A 77 -15.38 -2.41 15.16
C PRO A 77 -14.47 -3.39 15.90
N PRO A 78 -15.01 -4.54 16.37
CA PRO A 78 -14.20 -5.59 17.00
C PRO A 78 -13.17 -6.19 16.02
N THR A 79 -12.16 -6.89 16.54
CA THR A 79 -11.16 -7.54 15.69
C THR A 79 -11.80 -8.64 14.82
N GLN A 80 -11.18 -8.95 13.66
CA GLN A 80 -11.67 -10.00 12.77
C GLN A 80 -11.80 -11.36 13.47
N GLU A 81 -10.88 -11.66 14.39
CA GLU A 81 -10.90 -12.87 15.20
C GLU A 81 -12.07 -12.87 16.21
N SER A 82 -12.34 -11.73 16.85
CA SER A 82 -13.49 -11.57 17.72
C SER A 82 -14.81 -11.71 16.97
N MET A 83 -14.92 -11.13 15.76
CA MET A 83 -16.09 -11.29 14.88
C MET A 83 -16.28 -12.75 14.45
N ALA A 84 -15.19 -13.43 14.08
CA ALA A 84 -15.21 -14.83 13.71
C ALA A 84 -15.69 -15.72 14.86
N LYS A 85 -15.19 -15.47 16.07
CA LYS A 85 -15.61 -16.18 17.29
C LYS A 85 -17.08 -15.93 17.63
N ALA A 86 -17.54 -14.67 17.51
CA ALA A 86 -18.93 -14.30 17.81
C ALA A 86 -19.94 -14.91 16.82
N LEU A 87 -19.53 -15.13 15.58
CA LEU A 87 -20.38 -15.68 14.51
C LEU A 87 -20.12 -17.15 14.23
N ASN A 88 -19.22 -17.80 14.97
CA ASN A 88 -18.74 -19.16 14.71
C ASN A 88 -18.30 -19.37 13.25
N LEU A 89 -17.60 -18.38 12.71
CA LEU A 89 -17.07 -18.36 11.35
C LEU A 89 -15.56 -18.55 11.37
N SER A 90 -14.99 -18.94 10.23
CA SER A 90 -13.53 -18.87 10.08
C SER A 90 -13.09 -17.42 9.91
N GLN A 91 -11.94 -17.08 10.48
CA GLN A 91 -11.32 -15.76 10.30
C GLN A 91 -11.11 -15.42 8.83
N GLN A 92 -10.82 -16.44 8.00
CA GLN A 92 -10.67 -16.30 6.55
C GLN A 92 -11.99 -15.90 5.87
N ALA A 93 -13.12 -16.47 6.29
CA ALA A 93 -14.44 -16.09 5.75
C ALA A 93 -14.79 -14.63 6.13
N VAL A 94 -14.49 -14.21 7.37
CA VAL A 94 -14.67 -12.82 7.81
C VAL A 94 -13.81 -11.86 7.00
N SER A 95 -12.52 -12.17 6.82
CA SER A 95 -11.59 -11.34 6.05
C SER A 95 -12.01 -11.20 4.59
N TYR A 96 -12.42 -12.30 3.95
CA TYR A 96 -12.92 -12.29 2.58
C TYR A 96 -14.15 -11.38 2.41
N GLN A 97 -15.13 -11.51 3.30
CA GLN A 97 -16.38 -10.74 3.23
C GLN A 97 -16.15 -9.24 3.49
N LEU A 98 -15.33 -8.89 4.48
CA LEU A 98 -14.98 -7.50 4.75
C LEU A 98 -14.29 -6.85 3.56
N LYS A 99 -13.34 -7.56 2.92
CA LYS A 99 -12.65 -7.08 1.72
C LYS A 99 -13.63 -6.84 0.55
N HIS A 100 -14.59 -7.74 0.35
CA HIS A 100 -15.60 -7.62 -0.69
C HIS A 100 -16.56 -6.44 -0.44
N THR A 101 -17.05 -6.28 0.79
CA THR A 101 -17.95 -5.19 1.18
C THR A 101 -17.28 -3.82 1.08
N LEU A 102 -16.02 -3.69 1.52
CA LEU A 102 -15.24 -2.45 1.40
C LEU A 102 -15.00 -2.07 -0.05
N LYS A 103 -14.66 -3.06 -0.91
CA LYS A 103 -14.48 -2.81 -2.35
C LYS A 103 -15.76 -2.28 -2.99
N LYS A 104 -16.93 -2.85 -2.67
CA LYS A 104 -18.22 -2.38 -3.17
C LYS A 104 -18.53 -0.95 -2.70
N LYS A 105 -18.38 -0.65 -1.40
CA LYS A 105 -18.64 0.70 -0.84
C LYS A 105 -17.70 1.77 -1.42
N CYS A 106 -16.47 1.43 -1.80
CA CYS A 106 -15.57 2.37 -2.48
C CYS A 106 -15.97 2.69 -3.91
N HIS A 107 -16.63 1.76 -4.63
CA HIS A 107 -16.99 1.97 -6.04
C HIS A 107 -18.37 2.64 -6.19
N GLU A 108 -19.18 2.65 -5.13
CA GLU A 108 -20.50 3.31 -5.09
C GLU A 108 -20.40 4.81 -4.73
N LYS A 109 -19.20 5.29 -4.39
CA LYS A 109 -18.91 6.70 -4.03
C LYS A 109 -18.30 7.52 -5.18
N THR A 110 -18.28 6.98 -6.41
CA THR A 110 -17.90 7.72 -7.63
C THR A 110 -19.14 7.90 -8.50
#